data_AF-A0A929ZTC2-F1
#
_entry.id   AF-A0A929ZTC2-F1
#
_cell.length_a   1.000
_cell.length_b   1.000
_cell.length_c   1.000
_cell.angle_alpha   90.00
_cell.angle_beta   90.00
_cell.angle_gamma   90.00
#
_symmetry.space_group_name_H-M   'P 1'
#
loop_
_entity.id
_entity.type
_entity.pdbx_description
1 polymer ?
#
loop_
_entity_poly.entity_id
_entity_poly.type
_entity_poly.pdbx_seq_one_letter_code
_entity_poly.pdbx_strand_id
1 'polypeptide(L)'
;MQENNVITIYKNKAIVNFEGRDFLGQIGIDSRIFNALQNAGVSVGVISQQAIENGISVLVDEHQAETAVESLRKEFEKELKSGIVSQIYSIDNLAVIGLVTDNFQKILSELQKNKIFPLLLNQVASAGRVNLVVSDNQVDKVKNIVETEIFGKVKTVHLVLVGHGNVGSTLIEQILDSSYDIQNRKRIHLKIIAIANSKNIVFNKGGFGSDWRQKVLFGSAENTLQDLFQFVKENQFENLVLVDNTASKDFVKNYP
;
A
#
# COMPACT_ATOMS: atom_id res chain seq x y z
N MET A 1 0.32 -26.11 -2.88
CA MET A 1 0.54 -25.30 -1.66
C MET A 1 0.20 -23.86 -2.01
N GLN A 2 -1.02 -23.42 -1.71
CA GLN A 2 -1.57 -22.18 -2.28
C GLN A 2 -2.45 -21.43 -1.27
N GLU A 3 -2.00 -21.34 0.00
CA GLU A 3 -2.77 -20.72 1.08
C GLU A 3 -2.10 -19.54 1.81
N ASN A 4 -0.89 -19.10 1.44
CA ASN A 4 -0.14 -18.14 2.28
C ASN A 4 0.04 -16.72 1.72
N ASN A 5 -0.86 -16.22 0.85
CA ASN A 5 -0.81 -14.83 0.36
C ASN A 5 -1.73 -13.89 1.17
N VAL A 6 -1.78 -14.05 2.49
CA VAL A 6 -2.63 -13.23 3.36
C VAL A 6 -1.83 -12.07 3.93
N ILE A 7 -2.32 -10.85 3.70
CA ILE A 7 -1.83 -9.63 4.37
C ILE A 7 -2.79 -9.33 5.51
N THR A 8 -2.25 -9.17 6.73
CA THR A 8 -3.01 -8.70 7.88
C THR A 8 -2.65 -7.24 8.16
N ILE A 9 -3.64 -6.39 8.39
CA ILE A 9 -3.44 -4.96 8.65
C ILE A 9 -4.04 -4.63 10.01
N TYR A 10 -3.23 -4.09 10.91
CA TYR A 10 -3.67 -3.57 12.20
C TYR A 10 -3.51 -2.06 12.20
N LYS A 11 -4.63 -1.32 12.19
CA LYS A 11 -4.67 0.15 12.23
C LYS A 11 -4.67 0.68 13.67
N ASN A 12 -4.63 2.00 13.81
CA ASN A 12 -4.74 2.73 15.07
C ASN A 12 -3.67 2.28 16.07
N LYS A 13 -2.41 2.27 15.61
CA LYS A 13 -1.26 1.89 16.40
C LYS A 13 -0.37 3.11 16.63
N ALA A 14 0.39 3.04 17.71
CA ALA A 14 1.44 3.99 18.01
C ALA A 14 2.73 3.26 18.40
N ILE A 15 3.87 3.90 18.16
CA ILE A 15 5.15 3.49 18.73
C ILE A 15 5.40 4.37 19.93
N VAL A 16 5.70 3.78 21.08
CA VAL A 16 6.26 4.48 22.23
C VAL A 16 7.77 4.26 22.21
N ASN A 17 8.50 5.34 22.02
CA ASN A 17 9.96 5.37 22.06
C ASN A 17 10.42 5.75 23.46
N PHE A 18 11.36 4.95 23.96
CA PHE A 18 12.12 5.21 25.17
C PHE A 18 13.58 5.28 24.77
N GLU A 19 14.21 6.44 24.95
CA GLU A 19 15.58 6.70 24.51
C GLU A 19 16.45 7.10 25.69
N GLY A 20 17.72 6.73 25.62
CA GLY A 20 18.72 7.09 26.61
C GLY A 20 20.14 6.89 26.07
N ARG A 21 21.12 6.91 26.98
CA ARG A 21 22.53 6.77 26.65
C ARG A 21 23.14 5.65 27.47
N ASP A 22 23.87 4.75 26.81
CA ASP A 22 24.65 3.68 27.43
C ASP A 22 23.84 2.95 28.52
N PHE A 23 22.70 2.34 28.16
CA PHE A 23 22.08 1.36 29.07
C PHE A 23 22.98 0.13 29.29
N LEU A 24 24.06 0.02 28.51
CA LEU A 24 25.18 -0.90 28.66
C LEU A 24 25.79 -0.78 30.08
N GLY A 25 25.28 -1.62 30.99
CA GLY A 25 25.69 -1.69 32.40
C GLY A 25 24.60 -1.34 33.42
N GLN A 26 23.45 -0.81 32.99
CA GLN A 26 22.28 -0.54 33.84
C GLN A 26 21.39 -1.77 33.91
N ILE A 27 21.52 -2.55 34.98
CA ILE A 27 20.72 -3.77 35.16
C ILE A 27 19.25 -3.40 35.41
N GLY A 28 18.35 -3.95 34.59
CA GLY A 28 16.91 -3.95 34.87
C GLY A 28 16.09 -2.83 34.26
N ILE A 29 16.65 -2.01 33.36
CA ILE A 29 15.89 -0.99 32.60
C ILE A 29 14.73 -1.63 31.85
N ASP A 30 14.98 -2.65 31.03
CA ASP A 30 13.93 -3.31 30.24
C ASP A 30 12.83 -3.91 31.13
N SER A 31 13.21 -4.55 32.23
CA SER A 31 12.26 -5.11 33.21
C SER A 31 11.36 -4.03 33.80
N ARG A 32 11.93 -2.88 34.19
CA ARG A 32 11.16 -1.73 34.69
C ARG A 32 10.24 -1.14 33.65
N ILE A 33 10.67 -1.03 32.39
CA ILE A 33 9.83 -0.57 31.27
C ILE A 33 8.59 -1.47 31.14
N PHE A 34 8.78 -2.80 31.03
CA PHE A 34 7.66 -3.70 30.86
C PHE A 34 6.76 -3.80 32.10
N ASN A 35 7.32 -3.71 33.31
CA ASN A 35 6.53 -3.67 34.54
C ASN A 35 5.68 -2.38 34.63
N ALA A 36 6.23 -1.22 34.26
CA ALA A 36 5.48 0.03 34.24
C ALA A 36 4.32 0.01 33.24
N LEU A 37 4.56 -0.56 32.05
CA LEU A 37 3.51 -0.73 31.03
C LEU A 37 2.44 -1.73 31.47
N GLN A 38 2.84 -2.86 32.05
CA GLN A 38 1.93 -3.87 32.61
C GLN A 38 1.04 -3.28 33.71
N ASN A 39 1.63 -2.56 34.67
CA ASN A 39 0.91 -1.92 35.77
C ASN A 39 -0.08 -0.86 35.29
N ALA A 40 0.18 -0.25 34.13
CA ALA A 40 -0.72 0.70 33.48
C ALA A 40 -1.77 0.03 32.57
N GLY A 41 -1.78 -1.30 32.44
CA GLY A 41 -2.71 -2.03 31.59
C GLY A 41 -2.45 -1.85 30.09
N VAL A 42 -1.23 -1.47 29.70
CA VAL A 42 -0.85 -1.24 28.30
C VAL A 42 -0.42 -2.55 27.65
N SER A 43 -1.08 -2.91 26.54
CA SER A 43 -0.72 -4.10 25.76
C SER A 43 0.38 -3.77 24.76
N VAL A 44 1.47 -4.53 24.80
CA VAL A 44 2.61 -4.37 23.90
C VAL A 44 2.60 -5.44 22.81
N GLY A 45 2.75 -5.03 21.55
CA GLY A 45 2.73 -5.91 20.38
C GLY A 45 4.12 -6.24 19.82
N VAL A 46 4.76 -5.25 19.19
CA VAL A 46 6.10 -5.37 18.58
C VAL A 46 7.10 -4.65 19.46
N ILE A 47 8.24 -5.29 19.71
CA ILE A 47 9.35 -4.73 20.47
C ILE A 47 10.56 -4.62 19.53
N SER A 48 11.20 -3.46 19.53
CA SER A 48 12.43 -3.22 18.80
C SER A 48 13.44 -2.51 19.70
N GLN A 49 14.59 -3.12 19.90
CA GLN A 49 15.68 -2.51 20.63
C GLN A 49 16.61 -1.78 19.66
N GLN A 50 17.02 -0.57 20.01
CA GLN A 50 17.98 0.19 19.23
C GLN A 50 19.40 -0.36 19.44
N ALA A 51 20.28 -0.19 18.46
CA ALA A 51 21.66 -0.67 18.55
C ALA A 51 22.41 -0.01 19.71
N ILE A 52 23.26 -0.79 20.39
CA ILE A 52 24.09 -0.35 21.53
C ILE A 52 23.23 0.13 22.72
N GLU A 53 22.10 -0.53 22.97
CA GLU A 53 21.23 -0.31 24.14
C GLU A 53 20.90 1.17 24.42
N ASN A 54 20.67 1.99 23.39
CA ASN A 54 20.35 3.42 23.56
C ASN A 54 18.85 3.70 23.53
N GLY A 55 18.02 2.66 23.48
CA GLY A 55 16.58 2.83 23.48
C GLY A 55 15.81 1.57 23.15
N ILE A 56 14.53 1.61 23.47
CA ILE A 56 13.55 0.58 23.12
C ILE A 56 12.32 1.27 22.52
N SER A 57 11.79 0.66 21.48
CA SER A 57 10.55 1.06 20.83
C SER A 57 9.54 -0.06 21.02
N VAL A 58 8.38 0.28 21.57
CA VAL A 58 7.28 -0.67 21.75
C VAL A 58 6.06 -0.20 20.98
N LEU A 59 5.44 -1.13 20.25
CA LEU A 59 4.19 -0.87 19.55
C LEU A 59 3.02 -1.13 20.49
N VAL A 60 2.11 -0.17 20.58
CA VAL A 60 0.89 -0.23 21.41
C VAL A 60 -0.33 0.15 20.57
N ASP A 61 -1.53 -0.07 21.10
CA ASP A 61 -2.72 0.57 20.56
C ASP A 61 -2.65 2.09 20.76
N GLU A 62 -3.02 2.87 19.75
CA GLU A 62 -2.86 4.34 19.76
C GLU A 62 -3.58 5.00 20.92
N HIS A 63 -4.78 4.51 21.28
CA HIS A 63 -5.52 5.01 22.44
C HIS A 63 -4.83 4.77 23.78
N GLN A 64 -3.81 3.91 23.85
CA GLN A 64 -3.00 3.63 25.05
C GLN A 64 -1.67 4.38 25.06
N ALA A 65 -1.32 5.09 23.98
CA ALA A 65 0.00 5.68 23.79
C ALA A 65 0.34 6.74 24.87
N GLU A 66 -0.60 7.63 25.17
CA GLU A 66 -0.43 8.67 26.19
C GLU A 66 -0.23 8.05 27.57
N THR A 67 -1.09 7.11 27.96
CA THR A 67 -0.98 6.36 29.23
C THR A 67 0.36 5.63 29.34
N ALA A 68 0.85 5.03 28.26
CA ALA A 68 2.15 4.36 28.22
C ALA A 68 3.31 5.34 28.47
N VAL A 69 3.30 6.49 27.79
CA VAL A 69 4.32 7.55 27.96
C VAL A 69 4.30 8.09 29.39
N GLU A 70 3.13 8.39 29.94
CA GLU A 70 2.99 8.90 31.31
C GLU A 70 3.50 7.89 32.35
N SER A 71 3.13 6.61 32.21
CA SER A 71 3.60 5.55 33.11
C SER A 71 5.12 5.43 33.11
N LEU A 72 5.73 5.43 31.92
CA LEU A 72 7.18 5.35 31.78
C LEU A 72 7.88 6.61 32.31
N ARG A 73 7.35 7.81 32.07
CA ARG A 73 7.91 9.05 32.62
C ARG A 73 7.87 9.07 34.15
N LYS A 74 6.81 8.52 34.75
CA LYS A 74 6.69 8.39 36.20
C LYS A 74 7.68 7.38 36.76
N GLU A 75 7.82 6.21 36.13
CA GLU A 75 8.75 5.16 36.56
C GLU A 75 10.23 5.61 36.47
N PHE A 76 10.57 6.38 35.44
CA PHE A 76 11.95 6.80 35.12
C PHE A 76 12.23 8.29 35.41
N GLU A 77 11.47 8.91 36.32
CA GLU A 77 11.59 10.34 36.63
C GLU A 77 13.01 10.73 37.07
N LYS A 78 13.69 9.86 37.83
CA LYS A 78 15.05 10.11 38.33
C LYS A 78 16.06 10.07 37.18
N GLU A 79 15.94 9.08 36.30
CA GLU A 79 16.82 8.87 35.15
C GLU A 79 16.65 9.94 34.09
N LEU A 80 15.42 10.46 33.92
CA LEU A 80 15.14 11.64 33.09
C LEU A 80 15.83 12.88 33.67
N LYS A 81 15.73 13.11 34.98
CA LYS A 81 16.38 14.24 35.66
C LYS A 81 17.91 14.15 35.62
N SER A 82 18.47 12.94 35.72
CA SER A 82 19.92 12.73 35.65
C SER A 82 20.45 12.66 34.21
N GLY A 83 19.58 12.66 33.20
CA GLY A 83 19.94 12.60 31.78
C GLY A 83 20.39 11.23 31.28
N ILE A 84 20.13 10.16 32.05
CA ILE A 84 20.38 8.76 31.62
C ILE A 84 19.34 8.37 30.57
N VAL A 85 18.07 8.71 30.83
CA VAL A 85 16.99 8.65 29.84
C VAL A 85 16.88 10.03 29.21
N SER A 86 16.98 10.09 27.89
CA SER A 86 16.95 11.36 27.15
C SER A 86 15.52 11.81 26.89
N GLN A 87 14.66 10.90 26.43
CA GLN A 87 13.28 11.21 26.10
C GLN A 87 12.39 9.97 26.06
N ILE A 88 11.11 10.21 26.34
CA ILE A 88 10.03 9.22 26.21
C ILE A 88 8.87 9.92 25.50
N TYR A 89 8.48 9.40 24.35
CA TYR A 89 7.47 10.00 23.47
C TYR A 89 6.76 8.94 22.61
N SER A 90 5.58 9.28 22.08
CA SER A 90 4.87 8.44 21.12
C SER A 90 4.95 8.99 19.69
N ILE A 91 4.79 8.09 18.72
CA ILE A 91 4.54 8.39 17.31
C ILE A 91 3.23 7.70 16.95
N ASP A 92 2.21 8.49 16.65
CA ASP A 92 0.83 8.02 16.44
C ASP A 92 0.51 7.91 14.93
N ASN A 93 -0.74 7.56 14.59
CA ASN A 93 -1.23 7.39 13.21
C ASN A 93 -0.45 6.32 12.43
N LEU A 94 -0.17 5.19 13.08
CA LEU A 94 0.57 4.08 12.50
C LEU A 94 -0.33 2.86 12.24
N ALA A 95 0.18 1.99 11.39
CA ALA A 95 -0.40 0.68 11.12
C ALA A 95 0.70 -0.39 11.00
N VAL A 96 0.33 -1.61 11.35
CA VAL A 96 1.16 -2.81 11.14
C VAL A 96 0.65 -3.57 9.95
N ILE A 97 1.55 -3.88 9.02
CA ILE A 97 1.31 -4.77 7.89
C ILE A 97 2.07 -6.07 8.15
N GLY A 98 1.33 -7.11 8.49
CA GLY A 98 1.82 -8.46 8.72
C GLY A 98 1.65 -9.33 7.49
N LEU A 99 2.70 -10.08 7.12
CA LEU A 99 2.69 -11.01 6.00
C LEU A 99 3.60 -12.21 6.26
N VAL A 100 3.38 -13.30 5.53
CA VAL A 100 4.26 -14.48 5.51
C VAL A 100 4.95 -14.54 4.15
N THR A 101 6.28 -14.56 4.14
CA THR A 101 7.07 -14.72 2.92
C THR A 101 8.50 -15.12 3.23
N ASP A 102 9.05 -15.99 2.39
CA ASP A 102 10.46 -16.38 2.46
C ASP A 102 11.37 -15.35 1.78
N ASN A 103 10.80 -14.38 1.04
CA ASN A 103 11.54 -13.42 0.24
C ASN A 103 11.66 -12.04 0.92
N PHE A 104 12.24 -12.04 2.11
CA PHE A 104 12.45 -10.82 2.90
C PHE A 104 13.29 -9.75 2.18
N GLN A 105 14.35 -10.16 1.47
CA GLN A 105 15.21 -9.24 0.72
C GLN A 105 14.43 -8.49 -0.37
N LYS A 106 13.48 -9.17 -1.04
CA LYS A 106 12.64 -8.52 -2.04
C LYS A 106 11.72 -7.47 -1.42
N ILE A 107 11.13 -7.72 -0.25
CA ILE A 107 10.33 -6.72 0.46
C ILE A 107 11.15 -5.44 0.66
N LEU A 108 12.35 -5.56 1.23
CA LEU A 108 13.21 -4.40 1.47
C LEU A 108 13.55 -3.65 0.18
N SER A 109 13.91 -4.38 -0.87
CA SER A 109 14.24 -3.79 -2.18
C SER A 109 13.05 -3.02 -2.77
N GLU A 110 11.85 -3.59 -2.73
CA GLU A 110 10.66 -2.95 -3.30
C GLU A 110 10.18 -1.75 -2.49
N LEU A 111 10.24 -1.82 -1.16
CA LEU A 111 9.96 -0.65 -0.30
C LEU A 111 10.95 0.49 -0.59
N GLN A 112 12.25 0.18 -0.70
CA GLN A 112 13.28 1.18 -1.00
C GLN A 112 13.08 1.82 -2.38
N LYS A 113 12.82 1.04 -3.43
CA LYS A 113 12.51 1.56 -4.78
C LYS A 113 11.31 2.52 -4.77
N ASN A 114 10.34 2.25 -3.90
CA ASN A 114 9.14 3.07 -3.75
C ASN A 114 9.26 4.19 -2.70
N LYS A 115 10.46 4.40 -2.15
CA LYS A 115 10.78 5.39 -1.10
C LYS A 115 9.91 5.24 0.16
N ILE A 116 9.68 4.00 0.56
CA ILE A 116 8.98 3.66 1.80
C ILE A 116 10.00 3.11 2.80
N PHE A 117 10.06 3.74 3.96
CA PHE A 117 10.96 3.35 5.06
C PHE A 117 10.08 3.02 6.26
N PRO A 118 9.87 1.73 6.58
CA PRO A 118 9.15 1.35 7.79
C PRO A 118 9.81 1.94 9.03
N LEU A 119 8.99 2.40 9.97
CA LEU A 119 9.44 2.91 11.27
C LEU A 119 10.00 1.77 12.12
N LEU A 120 9.35 0.61 12.07
CA LEU A 120 9.84 -0.63 12.66
C LEU A 120 9.67 -1.77 11.67
N LEU A 121 10.61 -2.69 11.73
CA LEU A 121 10.59 -3.92 10.98
C LEU A 121 10.92 -5.06 11.93
N ASN A 122 10.07 -6.09 11.94
CA ASN A 122 10.31 -7.31 12.69
C ASN A 122 10.15 -8.51 11.77
N GLN A 123 11.14 -9.41 11.78
CA GLN A 123 11.10 -10.67 11.05
C GLN A 123 11.26 -11.83 12.02
N VAL A 124 10.36 -12.80 11.92
CA VAL A 124 10.46 -14.08 12.62
C VAL A 124 10.85 -15.13 11.60
N ALA A 125 12.17 -15.38 11.49
CA ALA A 125 12.74 -16.25 10.47
C ALA A 125 12.16 -17.68 10.51
N SER A 126 11.93 -18.23 11.71
CA SER A 126 11.35 -19.57 11.88
C SER A 126 9.92 -19.72 11.35
N ALA A 127 9.19 -18.61 11.22
CA ALA A 127 7.80 -18.58 10.77
C ALA A 127 7.62 -17.90 9.39
N GLY A 128 8.71 -17.41 8.78
CA GLY A 128 8.65 -16.57 7.58
C GLY A 128 7.81 -15.30 7.75
N ARG A 129 7.52 -14.89 8.99
CA ARG A 129 6.63 -13.75 9.27
C ARG A 129 7.40 -12.45 9.24
N VAL A 130 6.82 -11.45 8.59
CA VAL A 130 7.34 -10.09 8.52
C VAL A 130 6.24 -9.15 9.01
N ASN A 131 6.60 -8.25 9.91
CA ASN A 131 5.77 -7.15 10.35
C ASN A 131 6.45 -5.84 9.98
N LEU A 132 5.72 -4.99 9.25
CA LEU A 132 6.16 -3.67 8.85
C LEU A 132 5.29 -2.64 9.57
N VAL A 133 5.90 -1.74 10.33
CA VAL A 133 5.18 -0.61 10.93
C VAL A 133 5.40 0.61 10.05
N VAL A 134 4.31 1.18 9.54
CA VAL A 134 4.31 2.32 8.61
C VAL A 134 3.27 3.35 9.06
N SER A 135 3.38 4.58 8.56
CA SER A 135 2.32 5.57 8.73
C SER A 135 1.02 5.12 8.05
N ASP A 136 -0.14 5.43 8.63
CA ASP A 136 -1.44 4.94 8.12
C ASP A 136 -1.70 5.37 6.66
N ASN A 137 -1.24 6.57 6.28
CA ASN A 137 -1.33 7.08 4.91
C ASN A 137 -0.48 6.30 3.88
N GLN A 138 0.41 5.40 4.31
CA GLN A 138 1.22 4.56 3.43
C GLN A 138 0.64 3.14 3.28
N VAL A 139 -0.38 2.78 4.05
CA VAL A 139 -0.89 1.39 4.13
C VAL A 139 -1.27 0.83 2.77
N ASP A 140 -2.09 1.55 2.01
CA ASP A 140 -2.57 1.08 0.71
C ASP A 140 -1.43 0.93 -0.30
N LYS A 141 -0.46 1.85 -0.28
CA LYS A 141 0.71 1.79 -1.14
C LYS A 141 1.57 0.56 -0.83
N VAL A 142 1.84 0.30 0.45
CA VAL A 142 2.63 -0.86 0.88
C VAL A 142 1.90 -2.16 0.58
N LYS A 143 0.59 -2.23 0.89
CA LYS A 143 -0.25 -3.38 0.56
C LYS A 143 -0.19 -3.70 -0.92
N ASN A 144 -0.34 -2.70 -1.78
CA ASN A 144 -0.26 -2.89 -3.23
C ASN A 144 1.10 -3.42 -3.68
N ILE A 145 2.21 -2.88 -3.16
CA ILE A 145 3.56 -3.38 -3.46
C ILE A 145 3.71 -4.84 -3.04
N VAL A 146 3.23 -5.20 -1.85
CA VAL A 146 3.27 -6.60 -1.37
C VAL A 146 2.46 -7.51 -2.30
N GLU A 147 1.23 -7.12 -2.62
CA GLU A 147 0.36 -7.92 -3.49
C GLU A 147 0.99 -8.13 -4.87
N THR A 148 1.50 -7.08 -5.52
CA THR A 148 2.02 -7.18 -6.90
C THR A 148 3.42 -7.77 -6.97
N GLU A 149 4.33 -7.27 -6.14
CA GLU A 149 5.75 -7.62 -6.26
C GLU A 149 6.08 -8.88 -5.50
N ILE A 150 5.54 -9.06 -4.29
CA ILE A 150 5.87 -10.19 -3.41
C ILE A 150 4.98 -11.38 -3.75
N PHE A 151 3.66 -11.19 -3.83
CA PHE A 151 2.70 -12.26 -4.09
C PHE A 151 2.39 -12.47 -5.56
N GLY A 152 2.90 -11.61 -6.45
CA GLY A 152 2.73 -11.78 -7.90
C GLY A 152 1.30 -11.55 -8.38
N LYS A 153 0.48 -10.83 -7.63
CA LYS A 153 -0.87 -10.43 -8.06
C LYS A 153 -0.76 -9.65 -9.36
N VAL A 154 -1.45 -10.14 -10.39
CA VAL A 154 -1.52 -9.46 -11.69
C VAL A 154 -2.28 -8.15 -11.51
N LYS A 155 -1.67 -7.05 -11.97
CA LYS A 155 -2.28 -5.73 -11.96
C LYS A 155 -3.18 -5.58 -13.17
N THR A 156 -4.47 -5.30 -12.95
CA THR A 156 -5.37 -4.96 -14.06
C THR A 156 -5.31 -3.46 -14.34
N VAL A 157 -5.05 -3.09 -15.58
CA VAL A 157 -5.10 -1.70 -16.06
C VAL A 157 -6.29 -1.58 -17.00
N HIS A 158 -7.20 -0.67 -16.65
CA HIS A 158 -8.43 -0.45 -17.40
C HIS A 158 -8.19 0.67 -18.41
N LEU A 159 -8.46 0.39 -19.69
CA LEU A 159 -8.21 1.32 -20.79
C LEU A 159 -9.51 1.88 -21.34
N VAL A 160 -9.56 3.20 -21.48
CA VAL A 160 -10.58 3.93 -22.24
C VAL A 160 -9.91 4.46 -23.48
N LEU A 161 -10.36 4.03 -24.66
CA LEU A 161 -9.75 4.39 -25.93
C LEU A 161 -10.68 5.33 -26.69
N VAL A 162 -10.23 6.56 -26.93
CA VAL A 162 -10.98 7.58 -27.69
C VAL A 162 -10.36 7.72 -29.07
N GLY A 163 -11.18 7.74 -30.11
CA GLY A 163 -10.73 7.93 -31.48
C GLY A 163 -10.22 6.64 -32.13
N HIS A 164 -11.10 5.66 -32.35
CA HIS A 164 -10.78 4.38 -32.99
C HIS A 164 -10.66 4.43 -34.54
N GLY A 165 -10.26 5.56 -35.12
CA GLY A 165 -9.96 5.68 -36.56
C GLY A 165 -8.76 4.81 -36.99
N ASN A 166 -8.13 5.09 -38.13
CA ASN A 166 -7.04 4.22 -38.64
C ASN A 166 -5.94 3.93 -37.62
N VAL A 167 -5.47 4.96 -36.90
CA VAL A 167 -4.42 4.79 -35.88
C VAL A 167 -4.99 4.12 -34.61
N GLY A 168 -6.17 4.55 -34.13
CA GLY A 168 -6.73 4.03 -32.89
C GLY A 168 -7.20 2.59 -32.99
N SER A 169 -7.73 2.19 -34.15
CA SER A 169 -8.04 0.79 -34.44
C SER A 169 -6.78 -0.07 -34.49
N THR A 170 -5.68 0.43 -35.08
CA THR A 170 -4.39 -0.27 -35.05
C THR A 170 -3.87 -0.42 -33.62
N LEU A 171 -3.97 0.63 -32.80
CA LEU A 171 -3.60 0.57 -31.39
C LEU A 171 -4.43 -0.47 -30.61
N ILE A 172 -5.75 -0.52 -30.85
CA ILE A 172 -6.62 -1.53 -30.24
C ILE A 172 -6.14 -2.94 -30.58
N GLU A 173 -5.88 -3.23 -31.86
CA GLU A 173 -5.36 -4.56 -32.25
C GLU A 173 -4.04 -4.86 -31.59
N GLN A 174 -3.09 -3.92 -31.60
CA GLN A 174 -1.79 -4.13 -30.95
C GLN A 174 -1.90 -4.42 -29.45
N ILE A 175 -2.82 -3.75 -28.76
CA ILE A 175 -3.10 -4.01 -27.34
C ILE A 175 -3.67 -5.41 -27.16
N LEU A 176 -4.63 -5.81 -27.98
CA LEU A 176 -5.26 -7.14 -27.91
C LEU A 176 -4.23 -8.26 -28.20
N ASP A 177 -3.46 -8.12 -29.27
CA ASP A 177 -2.43 -9.07 -29.69
C ASP A 177 -1.31 -9.21 -28.63
N SER A 178 -0.90 -8.09 -28.03
CA SER A 178 0.17 -8.07 -27.03
C SER A 178 -0.31 -8.40 -25.61
N SER A 179 -1.61 -8.49 -25.36
CA SER A 179 -2.18 -8.58 -24.00
C SER A 179 -1.65 -9.79 -23.22
N TYR A 180 -1.58 -10.95 -23.88
CA TYR A 180 -1.06 -12.18 -23.27
C TYR A 180 0.42 -12.05 -22.88
N ASP A 181 1.24 -11.50 -23.78
CA ASP A 181 2.68 -11.32 -23.54
C ASP A 181 2.95 -10.28 -22.45
N ILE A 182 2.18 -9.18 -22.43
CA ILE A 182 2.27 -8.14 -21.40
C ILE A 182 1.86 -8.72 -20.05
N GLN A 183 0.80 -9.52 -20.00
CA GLN A 183 0.38 -10.19 -18.76
C GLN A 183 1.47 -11.12 -18.23
N ASN A 184 2.07 -11.94 -19.07
CA ASN A 184 3.08 -12.90 -18.61
C ASN A 184 4.42 -12.24 -18.26
N ARG A 185 4.87 -11.27 -19.07
CA ARG A 185 6.18 -10.64 -18.89
C ARG A 185 6.17 -9.49 -17.89
N LYS A 186 5.06 -8.77 -17.78
CA LYS A 186 4.93 -7.58 -16.94
C LYS A 186 3.94 -7.73 -15.78
N ARG A 187 3.21 -8.86 -15.70
CA ARG A 187 2.12 -9.06 -14.72
C ARG A 187 1.06 -7.97 -14.79
N ILE A 188 0.82 -7.46 -16.00
CA ILE A 188 -0.20 -6.44 -16.27
C ILE A 188 -1.25 -7.03 -17.20
N HIS A 189 -2.48 -7.11 -16.72
CA HIS A 189 -3.64 -7.47 -17.54
C HIS A 189 -4.26 -6.18 -18.10
N LEU A 190 -4.13 -5.97 -19.41
CA LEU A 190 -4.72 -4.82 -20.09
C LEU A 190 -6.16 -5.13 -20.46
N LYS A 191 -7.09 -4.25 -20.05
CA LYS A 191 -8.51 -4.45 -20.26
C LYS A 191 -9.15 -3.20 -20.86
N ILE A 192 -9.48 -3.26 -22.14
CA ILE A 192 -10.19 -2.17 -22.82
C ILE A 192 -11.64 -2.20 -22.36
N ILE A 193 -12.06 -1.24 -21.55
CA ILE A 193 -13.40 -1.20 -20.95
C ILE A 193 -14.34 -0.22 -21.64
N ALA A 194 -13.81 0.73 -22.41
CA ALA A 194 -14.59 1.67 -23.19
C ALA A 194 -13.87 2.02 -24.49
N ILE A 195 -14.65 2.11 -25.57
CA ILE A 195 -14.18 2.59 -26.87
C ILE A 195 -15.12 3.72 -27.31
N ALA A 196 -14.55 4.86 -27.63
CA ALA A 196 -15.27 6.09 -27.97
C ALA A 196 -14.85 6.66 -29.33
N ASN A 197 -15.79 7.31 -30.00
CA ASN A 197 -15.52 8.27 -31.07
C ASN A 197 -16.35 9.55 -30.83
N SER A 198 -16.44 10.42 -31.84
CA SER A 198 -17.20 11.67 -31.74
C SER A 198 -18.71 11.52 -31.66
N LYS A 199 -19.25 10.31 -31.88
CA LYS A 199 -20.69 10.03 -31.98
C LYS A 199 -21.19 9.03 -30.93
N ASN A 200 -20.37 8.08 -30.53
CA ASN A 200 -20.76 7.04 -29.59
C ASN A 200 -19.63 6.63 -28.64
N ILE A 201 -20.03 6.11 -27.49
CA ILE A 201 -19.15 5.44 -26.53
C ILE A 201 -19.77 4.09 -26.22
N VAL A 202 -18.98 3.02 -26.29
CA VAL A 202 -19.44 1.67 -25.96
C VAL A 202 -18.67 1.17 -24.76
N PHE A 203 -19.40 0.67 -23.76
CA PHE A 203 -18.86 0.17 -22.50
C PHE A 203 -18.86 -1.35 -22.45
N ASN A 204 -17.85 -1.93 -21.83
CA ASN A 204 -17.78 -3.37 -21.56
C ASN A 204 -16.95 -3.63 -20.30
N LYS A 205 -17.64 -3.92 -19.18
CA LYS A 205 -16.99 -4.29 -17.91
C LYS A 205 -16.10 -5.53 -18.04
N GLY A 206 -16.45 -6.46 -18.93
CA GLY A 206 -15.71 -7.69 -19.20
C GLY A 206 -14.45 -7.48 -20.05
N GLY A 207 -14.28 -6.30 -20.65
CA GLY A 207 -13.20 -6.02 -21.58
C GLY A 207 -13.58 -6.34 -23.02
N PHE A 208 -13.21 -5.48 -23.97
CA PHE A 208 -13.33 -5.76 -25.40
C PHE A 208 -12.27 -6.75 -25.86
N GLY A 209 -12.65 -7.68 -26.72
CA GLY A 209 -11.75 -8.62 -27.40
C GLY A 209 -11.66 -8.33 -28.89
N SER A 210 -11.29 -9.33 -29.70
CA SER A 210 -11.23 -9.21 -31.17
C SER A 210 -12.57 -8.84 -31.82
N ASP A 211 -13.68 -9.03 -31.11
CA ASP A 211 -15.04 -8.66 -31.54
C ASP A 211 -15.38 -7.17 -31.33
N TRP A 212 -14.43 -6.35 -30.90
CA TRP A 212 -14.67 -4.95 -30.54
C TRP A 212 -15.32 -4.14 -31.67
N ARG A 213 -14.93 -4.36 -32.94
CA ARG A 213 -15.51 -3.63 -34.08
C ARG A 213 -17.02 -3.87 -34.19
N GLN A 214 -17.45 -5.12 -34.03
CA GLN A 214 -18.87 -5.46 -34.08
C GLN A 214 -19.60 -4.81 -32.90
N LYS A 215 -19.04 -4.90 -31.69
CA LYS A 215 -19.64 -4.28 -30.50
C LYS A 215 -19.75 -2.76 -30.61
N VAL A 216 -18.79 -2.10 -31.26
CA VAL A 216 -18.83 -0.65 -31.52
C VAL A 216 -19.88 -0.29 -32.59
N LEU A 217 -20.03 -1.10 -33.63
CA LEU A 217 -21.02 -0.89 -34.70
C LEU A 217 -22.45 -1.10 -34.21
N PHE A 218 -22.69 -2.13 -33.40
CA PHE A 218 -24.01 -2.46 -32.85
C PHE A 218 -24.31 -1.75 -31.53
N GLY A 219 -23.32 -1.11 -30.90
CA GLY A 219 -23.48 -0.29 -29.71
C GLY A 219 -24.32 0.94 -30.03
N SER A 220 -25.62 0.86 -29.72
CA SER A 220 -26.65 1.79 -30.19
C SER A 220 -26.99 2.91 -29.21
N ALA A 221 -26.25 3.02 -28.11
CA ALA A 221 -26.46 4.06 -27.11
C ALA A 221 -25.62 5.31 -27.44
N GLU A 222 -26.28 6.47 -27.58
CA GLU A 222 -25.64 7.78 -27.60
C GLU A 222 -25.11 8.11 -26.19
N ASN A 223 -24.10 7.36 -25.77
CA ASN A 223 -23.46 7.56 -24.47
C ASN A 223 -22.54 8.79 -24.52
N THR A 224 -22.61 9.57 -23.46
CA THR A 224 -21.87 10.81 -23.26
C THR A 224 -20.63 10.59 -22.40
N LEU A 225 -19.77 11.61 -22.29
CA LEU A 225 -18.65 11.60 -21.34
C LEU A 225 -19.13 11.47 -19.89
N GLN A 226 -20.29 12.04 -19.55
CA GLN A 226 -20.91 11.87 -18.23
C GLN A 226 -21.23 10.40 -17.94
N ASP A 227 -21.73 9.66 -18.94
CA ASP A 227 -22.02 8.23 -18.80
C ASP A 227 -20.74 7.41 -18.60
N LEU A 228 -19.63 7.81 -19.24
CA LEU A 228 -18.32 7.20 -18.99
C LEU A 228 -17.87 7.42 -17.54
N PHE A 229 -17.99 8.63 -17.00
CA PHE A 229 -17.65 8.92 -15.61
C PHE A 229 -18.52 8.09 -14.65
N GLN A 230 -19.82 7.98 -14.93
CA GLN A 230 -20.74 7.18 -14.13
C GLN A 230 -20.37 5.69 -14.19
N PHE A 231 -20.14 5.15 -15.39
CA PHE A 231 -19.71 3.76 -15.59
C PHE A 231 -18.41 3.44 -14.85
N VAL A 232 -17.43 4.34 -14.88
CA VAL A 232 -16.16 4.18 -14.13
C VAL A 232 -16.40 4.18 -12.64
N LYS A 233 -17.22 5.10 -12.13
CA LYS A 233 -17.50 5.25 -10.70
C LYS A 233 -18.28 4.05 -10.14
N GLU A 234 -19.30 3.58 -10.84
CA GLU A 234 -20.13 2.44 -10.44
C GLU A 234 -19.35 1.14 -10.38
N ASN A 235 -18.38 0.96 -11.29
CA ASN A 235 -17.59 -0.26 -11.37
C ASN A 235 -16.29 -0.21 -10.56
N GLN A 236 -15.97 0.94 -9.94
CA GLN A 236 -14.80 1.14 -9.09
C GLN A 236 -13.50 0.65 -9.74
N PHE A 237 -13.31 0.94 -11.03
CA PHE A 237 -12.13 0.47 -11.76
C PHE A 237 -10.85 1.10 -11.20
N GLU A 238 -9.95 0.27 -10.69
CA GLU A 238 -8.61 0.69 -10.29
C GLU A 238 -7.69 0.84 -11.52
N ASN A 239 -6.69 1.73 -11.46
CA ASN A 239 -5.68 1.91 -12.51
C ASN A 239 -6.28 2.19 -13.90
N LEU A 240 -7.15 3.20 -13.98
CA LEU A 240 -7.76 3.67 -15.22
C LEU A 240 -6.78 4.54 -16.02
N VAL A 241 -6.65 4.26 -17.32
CA VAL A 241 -5.89 5.07 -18.27
C VAL A 241 -6.80 5.43 -19.44
N LEU A 242 -6.92 6.73 -19.73
CA LEU A 242 -7.55 7.22 -20.94
C LEU A 242 -6.46 7.42 -22.00
N VAL A 243 -6.65 6.82 -23.17
CA VAL A 243 -5.80 7.02 -24.34
C VAL A 243 -6.63 7.72 -25.40
N ASP A 244 -6.25 8.93 -25.72
CA ASP A 244 -6.85 9.68 -26.81
C ASP A 244 -5.99 9.56 -28.06
N ASN A 245 -6.60 9.02 -29.10
CA ASN A 245 -6.03 8.87 -30.42
C ASN A 245 -6.82 9.69 -31.47
N THR A 246 -7.52 10.74 -31.03
CA THR A 246 -8.16 11.71 -31.90
C THR A 246 -7.17 12.75 -32.39
N ALA A 247 -7.42 13.29 -33.59
CA ALA A 247 -6.73 14.49 -34.07
C ALA A 247 -7.42 15.79 -33.61
N SER A 248 -8.40 15.70 -32.70
CA SER A 248 -9.27 16.82 -32.35
C SER A 248 -8.68 17.69 -31.24
N LYS A 249 -8.44 18.96 -31.55
CA LYS A 249 -8.01 19.95 -30.54
C LYS A 249 -9.11 20.27 -29.50
N ASP A 250 -10.37 20.01 -29.82
CA ASP A 250 -11.49 20.29 -28.92
C ASP A 250 -11.67 19.21 -27.85
N PHE A 251 -11.30 17.96 -28.14
CA PHE A 251 -11.37 16.89 -27.15
C PHE A 251 -10.32 17.07 -26.04
N VAL A 252 -9.13 17.53 -26.41
CA VAL A 252 -8.02 17.85 -25.48
C VAL A 252 -8.41 18.87 -24.40
N LYS A 253 -9.35 19.78 -24.69
CA LYS A 253 -9.84 20.78 -23.72
C LYS A 253 -10.59 20.18 -22.53
N ASN A 254 -10.98 18.90 -22.60
CA ASN A 254 -11.70 18.21 -21.53
C ASN A 254 -10.78 17.44 -20.57
N TYR A 255 -9.46 17.48 -20.77
CA TYR A 255 -8.53 16.89 -19.81
C TYR A 255 -8.35 17.79 -18.59
N PRO A 256 -8.20 17.20 -17.39
CA PRO A 256 -7.86 17.93 -16.17
C PRO A 256 -6.44 18.51 -16.20
#